data_AF-A0A9N9YUN9-F1
#
_entry.id   AF-A0A9N9YUN9-F1
#
_cell.length_a   1.000
_cell.length_b   1.000
_cell.length_c   1.000
_cell.angle_alpha   90.00
_cell.angle_beta   90.00
_cell.angle_gamma   90.00
#
_symmetry.space_group_name_H-M   'P 1'
#
loop_
_entity.id
_entity.type
_entity.pdbx_description
1 polymer ?
#
loop_
_entity_poly.entity_id
_entity_poly.type
_entity_poly.pdbx_seq_one_letter_code
_entity_poly.pdbx_strand_id
1 'polypeptide(L)'
;MYFSKAIISLLAVAGFAAAQDPNLARREAFELARDEHLVARDEYIEQRDLFLRKEKAQKIGHCSRDPRSKRMICVKGMGDLCGSCPANAAQGARCYCN
;
A
#
# COMPACT_ATOMS: atom_id res chain seq x y z
N MET A 1 42.69 -25.56 -48.94
CA MET A 1 41.25 -25.72 -48.65
C MET A 1 40.95 -25.96 -47.14
N TYR A 2 41.73 -25.39 -46.21
CA TYR A 2 41.51 -25.57 -44.75
C TYR A 2 40.94 -24.32 -44.06
N PHE A 3 41.14 -23.14 -44.64
CA PHE A 3 40.68 -21.86 -44.09
C PHE A 3 39.16 -21.69 -44.10
N SER A 4 38.49 -22.15 -45.15
CA SER A 4 37.03 -22.05 -45.27
C SER A 4 36.30 -22.89 -44.22
N LYS A 5 36.85 -24.06 -43.84
CA LYS A 5 36.28 -24.93 -42.79
C LYS A 5 36.35 -24.28 -41.39
N ALA A 6 37.43 -23.55 -41.10
CA ALA A 6 37.59 -22.85 -39.82
C ALA A 6 36.61 -21.68 -39.68
N ILE A 7 36.39 -20.92 -40.77
CA ILE A 7 35.46 -19.80 -40.80
C ILE A 7 34.02 -20.28 -40.61
N ILE A 8 33.63 -21.36 -41.29
CA ILE A 8 32.29 -21.95 -41.15
C ILE A 8 32.07 -22.49 -39.72
N SER A 9 33.09 -23.09 -39.11
CA SER A 9 33.02 -23.58 -37.73
C SER A 9 32.87 -22.43 -36.71
N LEU A 10 33.61 -21.33 -36.90
CA LEU A 10 33.50 -20.13 -36.06
C LEU A 10 32.14 -19.44 -36.20
N LEU A 11 31.60 -19.35 -37.42
CA LEU A 11 30.25 -18.81 -37.64
C LEU A 11 29.16 -19.70 -37.06
N ALA A 12 29.32 -21.03 -37.10
CA ALA A 12 28.38 -21.95 -36.49
C ALA A 12 28.36 -21.81 -34.96
N VAL A 13 29.54 -21.74 -34.32
CA VAL A 13 29.64 -21.54 -32.86
C VAL A 13 29.13 -20.16 -32.43
N ALA A 14 29.41 -19.11 -33.21
CA ALA A 14 28.90 -17.77 -32.94
C ALA A 14 27.37 -17.69 -33.12
N GLY A 15 26.80 -18.39 -34.11
CA GLY A 15 25.36 -18.48 -34.32
C GLY A 15 24.65 -19.21 -33.17
N PHE A 16 25.25 -20.27 -32.62
CA PHE A 16 24.71 -20.98 -31.46
C PHE A 16 24.82 -20.18 -30.14
N ALA A 17 25.87 -19.36 -29.97
CA ALA A 17 25.99 -18.46 -28.83
C ALA A 17 24.98 -17.29 -28.90
N ALA A 18 24.72 -16.76 -30.10
CA ALA A 18 23.71 -15.72 -30.33
C ALA A 18 22.25 -16.25 -30.21
N ALA A 19 22.06 -17.57 -30.36
CA ALA A 19 20.81 -18.26 -30.07
C ALA A 19 20.67 -18.64 -28.58
N GLN A 20 21.33 -17.90 -27.67
CA GLN A 20 21.08 -17.97 -26.23
C GLN A 20 19.62 -17.62 -25.96
N ASP A 21 18.86 -18.71 -25.90
CA ASP A 21 17.53 -18.96 -25.37
C ASP A 21 16.61 -17.73 -25.22
N PRO A 22 15.66 -17.49 -26.16
CA PRO A 22 14.59 -16.51 -25.94
C PRO A 22 13.76 -16.79 -24.68
N ASN A 23 13.89 -17.98 -24.08
CA ASN A 23 13.29 -18.30 -22.79
C ASN A 23 13.98 -17.63 -21.59
N LEU A 24 15.26 -17.27 -21.70
CA LEU A 24 15.99 -16.58 -20.61
C LEU A 24 15.48 -15.14 -20.45
N ALA A 25 15.44 -14.38 -21.55
CA ALA A 25 14.85 -13.03 -21.56
C ALA A 25 13.37 -13.03 -21.14
N ARG A 26 12.61 -14.06 -21.53
CA ARG A 26 11.21 -14.21 -21.13
C ARG A 26 11.05 -14.55 -19.65
N ARG A 27 11.98 -15.30 -19.05
CA ARG A 27 12.00 -15.59 -17.61
C ARG A 27 12.36 -14.34 -16.81
N GLU A 28 13.37 -13.59 -17.23
CA GLU A 28 13.76 -12.33 -16.60
C GLU A 28 12.62 -11.31 -16.65
N ALA A 29 11.95 -11.16 -17.79
CA ALA A 29 10.79 -10.28 -17.92
C ALA A 29 9.61 -10.71 -17.03
N PHE A 30 9.40 -12.02 -16.86
CA PHE A 30 8.36 -12.54 -15.97
C PHE A 30 8.69 -12.33 -14.50
N GLU A 31 9.95 -12.51 -14.10
CA GLU A 31 10.43 -12.24 -12.74
C GLU A 31 10.30 -10.75 -12.41
N LEU A 32 10.70 -9.86 -13.32
CA LEU A 32 10.53 -8.42 -13.16
C LEU A 32 9.04 -8.04 -12.98
N ALA A 33 8.16 -8.54 -13.86
CA ALA A 33 6.73 -8.25 -13.78
C ALA A 33 6.09 -8.81 -12.50
N ARG A 34 6.57 -9.95 -12.00
CA ARG A 34 6.12 -10.52 -10.73
C ARG A 34 6.54 -9.63 -9.56
N ASP A 35 7.77 -9.17 -9.56
CA ASP A 35 8.30 -8.33 -8.49
C ASP A 35 7.60 -6.95 -8.49
N GLU A 36 7.37 -6.35 -9.66
CA GLU A 36 6.54 -5.16 -9.81
C GLU A 36 5.11 -5.36 -9.28
N HIS A 37 4.50 -6.52 -9.57
CA HIS A 37 3.17 -6.85 -9.05
C HIS A 37 3.16 -6.98 -7.51
N LEU A 38 4.20 -7.59 -6.94
CA LEU A 38 4.32 -7.72 -5.48
C LEU A 38 4.45 -6.35 -4.81
N VAL A 39 5.28 -5.46 -5.37
CA VAL A 39 5.42 -4.08 -4.88
C VAL A 39 4.09 -3.34 -4.96
N ALA A 40 3.41 -3.36 -6.11
CA ALA A 40 2.11 -2.71 -6.26
C ALA A 40 1.04 -3.27 -5.30
N ARG A 41 1.08 -4.58 -5.01
CA ARG A 41 0.18 -5.22 -4.04
C ARG A 41 0.46 -4.71 -2.62
N ASP A 42 1.72 -4.61 -2.24
CA ASP A 42 2.10 -4.15 -0.90
C ASP A 42 1.74 -2.66 -0.72
N GLU A 43 1.99 -1.81 -1.73
CA GLU A 43 1.55 -0.41 -1.75
C GLU A 43 0.03 -0.28 -1.59
N TYR A 44 -0.75 -1.12 -2.28
CA TYR A 44 -2.20 -1.16 -2.13
C TYR A 44 -2.64 -1.51 -0.70
N ILE A 45 -1.98 -2.49 -0.08
CA ILE A 45 -2.27 -2.89 1.31
C ILE A 45 -1.97 -1.73 2.26
N GLU A 46 -0.82 -1.07 2.11
CA GLU A 46 -0.46 0.09 2.94
C GLU A 46 -1.47 1.24 2.80
N GLN A 47 -1.87 1.58 1.57
CA GLN A 47 -2.86 2.63 1.34
C GLN A 47 -4.22 2.28 1.94
N ARG A 48 -4.67 1.04 1.80
CA ARG A 48 -5.91 0.56 2.41
C ARG A 48 -5.87 0.66 3.93
N ASP A 49 -4.77 0.26 4.54
CA ASP A 49 -4.60 0.31 6.00
C ASP A 49 -4.57 1.76 6.49
N LEU A 50 -3.93 2.67 5.76
CA LEU A 50 -3.96 4.11 6.06
C LEU A 50 -5.39 4.68 5.95
N PHE A 51 -6.15 4.28 4.93
CA PHE A 51 -7.55 4.70 4.78
C PHE A 51 -8.40 4.24 5.96
N LEU A 52 -8.30 2.96 6.35
CA LEU A 52 -9.03 2.40 7.49
C LEU A 52 -8.63 3.06 8.82
N ARG A 53 -7.34 3.38 9.01
CA ARG A 53 -6.87 4.12 10.19
C ARG A 53 -7.45 5.53 10.22
N LYS A 54 -7.47 6.23 9.08
CA LYS A 54 -8.07 7.56 8.96
C LYS A 54 -9.57 7.54 9.24
N GLU A 55 -10.31 6.58 8.68
CA GLU A 55 -11.75 6.44 8.98
C GLU A 55 -12.01 6.16 10.46
N LYS A 56 -11.23 5.26 11.09
CA LYS A 56 -11.35 4.99 12.53
C LYS A 56 -11.04 6.24 13.36
N ALA A 57 -9.97 6.97 13.00
CA ALA A 57 -9.63 8.23 13.66
C ALA A 57 -10.72 9.30 13.46
N GLN A 58 -11.35 9.32 12.29
CA GLN A 58 -12.48 10.21 12.01
C GLN A 58 -13.72 9.85 12.84
N LYS A 59 -13.85 8.64 13.36
CA LYS A 59 -14.99 8.28 14.20
C LYS A 59 -14.71 8.50 15.69
N ILE A 60 -13.56 9.04 16.07
CA ILE A 60 -13.20 9.28 17.47
C ILE A 60 -13.18 10.78 17.77
N GLY A 61 -13.97 11.18 18.76
CA GLY A 61 -13.99 12.51 19.35
C GLY A 61 -13.53 12.48 20.81
N HIS A 62 -13.69 13.61 21.48
CA HIS A 62 -13.46 13.75 22.91
C HIS A 62 -14.66 14.39 23.61
N CYS A 63 -14.87 14.03 24.87
CA CYS A 63 -15.94 14.55 25.69
C CYS A 63 -15.59 15.94 26.21
N SER A 64 -16.38 16.93 25.82
CA SER A 64 -16.30 18.29 26.36
C SER A 64 -17.57 18.59 27.17
N ARG A 65 -17.42 19.49 28.14
CA ARG A 65 -18.56 19.96 28.93
C ARG A 65 -19.26 21.07 28.16
N ASP A 66 -20.56 20.90 27.93
CA ASP A 66 -21.35 21.94 27.28
C ASP A 66 -21.44 23.18 28.20
N PRO A 67 -21.17 24.41 27.71
CA PRO A 67 -21.33 25.62 28.52
C PRO A 67 -22.79 25.92 28.87
N ARG A 68 -23.76 25.42 28.09
CA ARG A 68 -25.20 25.68 28.29
C ARG A 68 -25.89 24.60 29.11
N SER A 69 -25.36 23.39 29.12
CA SER A 69 -25.92 22.26 29.88
C SER A 69 -24.84 21.56 30.69
N LYS A 70 -25.15 21.08 31.89
CA LYS A 70 -24.18 20.30 32.70
C LYS A 70 -23.86 18.91 32.09
N ARG A 71 -24.26 18.64 30.84
CA ARG A 71 -24.07 17.35 30.16
C ARG A 71 -22.74 17.32 29.43
N MET A 72 -22.23 16.11 29.22
CA MET A 72 -21.04 15.88 28.42
C MET A 72 -21.45 15.65 26.96
N ILE A 73 -20.80 16.36 26.05
CA ILE A 73 -21.02 16.29 24.61
C ILE A 73 -19.78 15.76 23.91
N CYS A 74 -19.97 14.94 22.88
CA CYS A 74 -18.87 14.45 22.06
C CYS A 74 -18.54 15.47 20.98
N VAL A 75 -17.31 15.97 20.99
CA VAL A 75 -16.81 16.96 20.04
C VAL A 75 -15.62 16.40 19.25
N LYS A 76 -15.50 16.82 17.99
CA LYS A 76 -14.41 16.42 17.10
C LYS A 76 -13.86 17.64 16.37
N GLY A 77 -12.56 17.60 16.05
CA GLY A 77 -11.91 18.68 15.31
C GLY A 77 -11.95 20.01 16.04
N MET A 78 -12.44 21.06 15.37
CA MET A 78 -12.51 22.44 15.89
C MET A 78 -13.74 22.70 16.79
N GLY A 79 -14.30 21.67 17.41
CA GLY A 79 -15.45 21.79 18.33
C GLY A 79 -16.79 21.40 17.72
N ASP A 80 -16.79 20.71 16.57
CA ASP A 80 -18.02 20.21 15.96
C ASP A 80 -18.64 19.12 16.84
N LEU A 81 -19.92 19.30 17.17
CA LEU A 81 -20.68 18.32 17.93
C LEU A 81 -20.97 17.12 17.04
N CYS A 82 -20.53 15.93 17.46
CA CYS A 82 -20.67 14.71 16.68
C CYS A 82 -21.45 13.61 17.39
N GLY A 83 -21.82 13.81 18.67
CA GLY A 83 -22.57 12.82 19.42
C GLY A 83 -22.68 13.11 20.92
N SER A 84 -23.12 12.12 21.67
CA SER A 84 -23.26 12.17 23.13
C SER A 84 -22.18 11.36 23.83
N CYS A 85 -21.71 11.85 24.97
CA CYS A 85 -20.80 11.12 25.83
C CYS A 85 -21.53 10.18 26.80
N PRO A 86 -20.87 9.10 27.28
CA PRO A 86 -21.46 8.26 28.31
C PRO A 86 -21.74 9.09 29.58
N ALA A 87 -22.76 8.70 30.34
CA ALA A 87 -23.29 9.50 31.46
C ALA A 87 -22.24 9.86 32.52
N ASN A 88 -21.22 9.00 32.70
CA ASN A 88 -20.15 9.16 33.68
C ASN A 88 -18.79 9.52 33.04
N ALA A 89 -18.78 10.05 31.81
CA ALA A 89 -17.55 10.39 31.12
C ALA A 89 -16.82 11.56 31.81
N ALA A 90 -15.51 11.42 32.02
CA ALA A 90 -14.66 12.53 32.40
C ALA A 90 -14.46 13.50 31.22
N GLN A 91 -14.12 14.75 31.53
CA GLN A 91 -13.70 15.71 30.49
C GLN A 91 -12.43 15.20 29.80
N GLY A 92 -12.45 15.19 28.46
CA GLY A 92 -11.38 14.62 27.64
C GLY A 92 -11.47 13.11 27.41
N ALA A 93 -12.46 12.40 27.97
CA ALA A 93 -12.67 11.00 27.66
C ALA A 93 -12.96 10.78 26.17
N ARG A 94 -12.49 9.67 25.60
CA ARG A 94 -12.76 9.32 24.20
C ARG A 94 -14.23 8.98 24.02
N CYS A 95 -14.82 9.48 22.94
CA CYS A 95 -16.17 9.16 22.53
C CYS A 95 -16.21 8.84 21.03
N TYR A 96 -17.23 8.09 20.61
CA TYR A 96 -17.45 7.79 19.20
C TYR A 96 -18.40 8.83 18.58
N CYS A 97 -17.98 9.38 17.45
CA CYS A 97 -18.79 10.20 16.57
C CYS A 97 -19.56 9.29 15.63
N ASN A 98 -20.88 9.45 15.57
CA ASN A 98 -21.76 8.73 14.64
C ASN A 98 -21.95 9.53 13.34
#